data_AF-A0A960LQY8-F1
#
_entry.id   AF-A0A960LQY8-F1
#
_cell.length_a   1.000
_cell.length_b   1.000
_cell.length_c   1.000
_cell.angle_alpha   90.00
_cell.angle_beta   90.00
_cell.angle_gamma   90.00
#
_symmetry.space_group_name_H-M   'P 1'
#
loop_
_entity.id
_entity.type
_entity.pdbx_description
1 polymer ?
#
loop_
_entity_poly.entity_id
_entity_poly.type
_entity_poly.pdbx_seq_one_letter_code
_entity_poly.pdbx_strand_id
1 'polypeptide(L)'
;MPMPGVTAEVFPEIAECLGITVPHVWDLASHDDEVASTLSIRQVQKLSLVTGVGIGDLIGLESGDSPFPIEAGEFCAAIRSHISEAYSGIPAFEEAIGWKVEEFLQDTDRLYDIVNWDCLRDVAFSVGIDPVAVLPRETQQANKPWDAPDDYLPR
;
A
#
# COMPACT_ATOMS: atom_id res chain seq x y z
N MET A 1 -10.40 11.39 3.78
CA MET A 1 -11.14 12.21 2.80
C MET A 1 -11.71 11.26 1.77
N PRO A 2 -13.01 11.33 1.40
CA PRO A 2 -13.54 10.55 0.28
C PRO A 2 -12.71 10.83 -0.98
N MET A 3 -12.39 9.80 -1.77
CA MET A 3 -11.45 9.88 -2.90
C MET A 3 -11.73 11.13 -3.77
N PRO A 4 -10.89 12.18 -3.71
CA PRO A 4 -11.21 13.46 -4.31
C PRO A 4 -11.23 13.36 -5.84
N GLY A 5 -12.33 13.79 -6.46
CA GLY A 5 -12.48 13.81 -7.92
C GLY A 5 -12.98 12.49 -8.55
N VAL A 6 -13.29 11.47 -7.75
CA VAL A 6 -13.80 10.18 -8.25
C VAL A 6 -15.33 10.16 -8.25
N THR A 7 -15.96 9.98 -9.41
CA THR A 7 -17.41 9.77 -9.52
C THR A 7 -17.77 8.29 -9.52
N ALA A 8 -19.00 7.94 -9.13
CA ALA A 8 -19.47 6.55 -9.16
C ALA A 8 -19.41 5.91 -10.56
N GLU A 9 -19.35 6.72 -11.61
CA GLU A 9 -19.24 6.27 -13.01
C GLU A 9 -17.91 5.57 -13.29
N VAL A 10 -16.82 5.90 -12.57
CA VAL A 10 -15.49 5.29 -12.78
C VAL A 10 -15.19 4.09 -11.85
N PHE A 11 -16.17 3.68 -11.03
CA PHE A 11 -15.97 2.60 -10.06
C PHE A 11 -15.72 1.24 -10.73
N PRO A 12 -16.38 0.87 -11.85
CA PRO A 12 -16.05 -0.35 -12.58
C PRO A 12 -14.58 -0.41 -13.04
N GLU A 13 -14.05 0.71 -13.52
CA GLU A 13 -12.68 0.83 -14.01
C GLU A 13 -11.67 0.73 -12.86
N ILE A 14 -11.95 1.36 -11.72
CA ILE A 14 -11.14 1.23 -10.50
C ILE A 14 -11.17 -0.23 -10.01
N ALA A 15 -12.35 -0.85 -9.98
CA ALA A 15 -12.51 -2.25 -9.56
C ALA A 15 -11.66 -3.19 -10.42
N GLU A 16 -11.71 -3.03 -11.74
CA GLU A 16 -10.90 -3.80 -12.69
C GLU A 16 -9.40 -3.55 -12.50
N CYS A 17 -8.97 -2.30 -12.39
CA CYS A 17 -7.56 -1.93 -12.20
C CYS A 17 -6.97 -2.56 -10.92
N LEU A 18 -7.73 -2.52 -9.82
CA LEU A 18 -7.32 -3.02 -8.52
C LEU A 18 -7.55 -4.53 -8.35
N GLY A 19 -8.29 -5.16 -9.25
CA GLY A 19 -8.68 -6.56 -9.14
C GLY A 19 -9.64 -6.83 -7.97
N ILE A 20 -10.50 -5.87 -7.65
CA ILE A 20 -11.51 -5.96 -6.58
C ILE A 20 -12.93 -5.83 -7.15
N THR A 21 -13.94 -5.92 -6.30
CA THR A 21 -15.33 -5.80 -6.72
C THR A 21 -15.79 -4.33 -6.67
N VAL A 22 -16.78 -3.95 -7.48
CA VAL A 22 -17.38 -2.60 -7.43
C VAL A 22 -17.94 -2.26 -6.04
N PRO A 23 -18.63 -3.16 -5.31
CA PRO A 23 -19.01 -2.91 -3.92
C PRO A 23 -17.82 -2.55 -3.02
N HIS A 24 -16.67 -3.20 -3.20
CA HIS A 24 -15.47 -2.84 -2.43
C HIS A 24 -15.00 -1.42 -2.77
N VAL A 25 -15.06 -0.99 -4.04
CA VAL A 25 -14.77 0.41 -4.41
C VAL A 25 -15.73 1.40 -3.74
N TRP A 26 -17.00 1.03 -3.58
CA TRP A 26 -17.94 1.84 -2.81
C TRP A 26 -17.52 1.99 -1.35
N ASP A 27 -17.04 0.92 -0.72
CA ASP A 27 -16.55 0.97 0.65
C ASP A 27 -15.31 1.88 0.77
N LEU A 28 -14.35 1.74 -0.16
CA LEU A 28 -13.17 2.61 -0.26
C LEU A 28 -13.54 4.10 -0.40
N ALA A 29 -14.57 4.42 -1.18
CA ALA A 29 -15.01 5.79 -1.41
C ALA A 29 -15.79 6.37 -0.21
N SER A 30 -16.38 5.50 0.61
CA SER A 30 -17.28 5.87 1.70
C SER A 30 -16.58 6.01 3.04
N HIS A 31 -15.41 5.38 3.21
CA HIS A 31 -14.68 5.35 4.48
C HIS A 31 -13.21 5.68 4.26
N ASP A 32 -12.70 6.61 5.08
CA ASP A 32 -11.37 7.19 4.91
C ASP A 32 -10.22 6.22 5.25
N ASP A 33 -10.50 5.20 6.04
CA ASP A 33 -9.54 4.21 6.55
C ASP A 33 -9.47 2.93 5.71
N GLU A 34 -10.46 2.69 4.86
CA GLU A 34 -10.55 1.48 4.03
C GLU A 34 -9.33 1.33 3.11
N VAL A 35 -8.91 2.41 2.44
CA VAL A 35 -7.72 2.36 1.56
C VAL A 35 -6.47 1.89 2.32
N ALA A 36 -6.30 2.35 3.56
CA ALA A 36 -5.12 2.04 4.36
C ALA A 36 -5.19 0.63 4.98
N SER A 37 -6.39 0.16 5.30
CA SER A 37 -6.63 -1.07 6.04
C SER A 37 -6.97 -2.29 5.16
N THR A 38 -7.38 -2.11 3.90
CA THR A 38 -7.83 -3.23 3.06
C THR A 38 -7.06 -3.42 1.75
N LEU A 39 -6.49 -2.35 1.20
CA LEU A 39 -5.69 -2.47 -0.03
C LEU A 39 -4.24 -2.84 0.27
N SER A 40 -3.70 -3.75 -0.53
CA SER A 40 -2.25 -3.96 -0.57
C SER A 40 -1.54 -2.68 -1.03
N ILE A 41 -0.28 -2.49 -0.61
CA ILE A 41 0.52 -1.34 -1.03
C ILE A 41 0.59 -1.21 -2.57
N ARG A 42 0.65 -2.33 -3.30
CA ARG A 42 0.61 -2.31 -4.77
C ARG A 42 -0.75 -1.85 -5.30
N GLN A 43 -1.85 -2.21 -4.67
CA GLN A 43 -3.17 -1.68 -5.03
C GLN A 43 -3.28 -0.18 -4.74
N VAL A 44 -2.73 0.30 -3.61
CA VAL A 44 -2.67 1.74 -3.33
C VAL A 44 -1.86 2.47 -4.41
N GLN A 45 -0.72 1.93 -4.82
CA GLN A 45 0.08 2.48 -5.92
C GLN A 45 -0.70 2.54 -7.24
N LYS A 46 -1.45 1.49 -7.58
CA LYS A 46 -2.33 1.50 -8.77
C LYS A 46 -3.44 2.54 -8.65
N LEU A 47 -4.06 2.65 -7.49
CA LEU A 47 -5.10 3.64 -7.23
C LEU A 47 -4.55 5.07 -7.36
N SER A 48 -3.33 5.29 -6.87
CA SER A 48 -2.60 6.55 -7.05
C SER A 48 -2.43 6.91 -8.53
N LEU A 49 -2.02 5.94 -9.36
CA LEU A 49 -1.86 6.15 -10.80
C LEU A 49 -3.18 6.46 -11.51
N VAL A 50 -4.28 5.84 -11.10
CA VAL A 50 -5.61 6.06 -11.71
C VAL A 50 -6.22 7.40 -11.29
N THR A 51 -6.07 7.76 -10.02
CA THR A 51 -6.70 8.96 -9.45
C THR A 51 -5.83 10.20 -9.55
N GLY A 52 -4.52 10.05 -9.76
CA GLY A 52 -3.53 11.12 -9.67
C GLY A 52 -3.30 11.63 -8.24
N VAL A 53 -3.83 10.93 -7.23
CA VAL A 53 -3.66 11.25 -5.81
C VAL A 53 -2.40 10.54 -5.31
N GLY A 54 -1.52 11.23 -4.59
CA GLY A 54 -0.30 10.63 -4.06
C GLY A 54 -0.60 9.49 -3.08
N ILE A 55 0.29 8.49 -3.01
CA ILE A 55 0.14 7.34 -2.09
C ILE A 55 -0.07 7.84 -0.66
N GLY A 56 0.71 8.83 -0.21
CA GLY A 56 0.61 9.39 1.13
C GLY A 56 -0.79 9.96 1.44
N ASP A 57 -1.37 10.72 0.51
CA ASP A 57 -2.73 11.27 0.67
C ASP A 57 -3.78 10.15 0.72
N LEU A 58 -3.62 9.11 -0.11
CA LEU A 58 -4.54 7.96 -0.15
C LEU A 58 -4.57 7.16 1.17
N ILE A 59 -3.46 7.12 1.90
CA ILE A 59 -3.35 6.41 3.19
C ILE A 59 -3.40 7.36 4.40
N GLY A 60 -3.71 8.65 4.18
CA GLY A 60 -3.91 9.64 5.24
C GLY A 60 -2.64 10.13 5.93
N LEU A 61 -1.49 10.12 5.25
CA LEU A 61 -0.25 10.73 5.76
C LEU A 61 -0.29 12.24 5.63
N GLU A 62 -0.01 12.97 6.72
CA GLU A 62 -0.14 14.43 6.73
C GLU A 62 0.97 15.19 5.99
N SER A 63 2.13 14.60 5.67
CA SER A 63 3.16 15.19 4.79
C SER A 63 4.39 14.29 4.53
N GLY A 64 4.73 14.12 3.25
CA GLY A 64 6.11 14.00 2.74
C GLY A 64 6.72 12.61 2.61
N ASP A 65 7.38 12.36 1.48
CA ASP A 65 8.26 11.20 1.29
C ASP A 65 9.37 11.18 2.35
N SER A 66 9.76 9.98 2.79
CA SER A 66 10.92 9.84 3.65
C SER A 66 12.19 10.21 2.87
N PRO A 67 13.08 11.07 3.41
CA PRO A 67 14.33 11.44 2.74
C PRO A 67 15.31 10.25 2.63
N PHE A 68 15.09 9.18 3.39
CA PHE A 68 15.93 7.99 3.45
C PHE A 68 15.09 6.76 3.09
N PRO A 69 14.93 6.44 1.80
CA PRO A 69 14.18 5.26 1.40
C PRO A 69 14.88 3.98 1.88
N ILE A 70 14.10 2.94 2.11
CA ILE A 70 14.58 1.60 2.42
C ILE A 70 13.99 0.65 1.41
N GLU A 71 14.85 -0.15 0.77
CA GLU A 71 14.39 -1.14 -0.20
C GLU A 71 13.71 -2.31 0.52
N ALA A 72 12.73 -2.96 -0.14
CA ALA A 72 11.97 -4.07 0.45
C ALA A 72 12.87 -5.20 1.00
N GLY A 73 13.99 -5.49 0.31
CA GLY A 73 14.97 -6.47 0.77
C GLY A 73 15.70 -6.06 2.06
N GLU A 74 16.04 -4.78 2.20
CA GLU A 74 16.67 -4.22 3.40
C GLU A 74 15.68 -4.23 4.57
N PHE A 75 14.43 -3.85 4.33
CA PHE A 75 13.36 -3.92 5.32
C PHE A 75 13.17 -5.35 5.84
N CYS A 76 13.04 -6.32 4.93
CA CYS A 76 12.89 -7.72 5.32
C CYS A 76 14.15 -8.26 6.03
N ALA A 77 15.35 -7.77 5.70
CA ALA A 77 16.57 -8.13 6.41
C ALA A 77 16.56 -7.58 7.85
N ALA A 78 16.12 -6.33 8.05
CA ALA A 78 15.99 -5.74 9.38
C ALA A 78 15.01 -6.51 10.26
N ILE A 79 13.85 -6.93 9.70
CA ILE A 79 12.90 -7.78 10.41
C ILE A 79 13.54 -9.11 10.84
N ARG A 80 14.25 -9.80 9.93
CA ARG A 80 14.92 -11.06 10.27
C ARG A 80 15.97 -10.88 11.36
N SER A 81 16.75 -9.80 11.33
CA SER A 81 17.73 -9.48 12.39
C SER A 81 17.02 -9.30 13.72
N HIS A 82 15.97 -8.46 13.75
CA HIS A 82 15.21 -8.17 14.95
C HIS A 82 14.58 -9.43 15.56
N ILE A 83 13.99 -10.31 14.73
CA ILE A 83 13.46 -11.61 15.17
C ILE A 83 14.56 -12.44 15.82
N SER A 84 15.76 -12.50 15.23
CA SER A 84 16.86 -13.30 15.75
C SER A 84 17.44 -12.78 17.07
N GLU A 85 17.33 -11.48 17.31
CA GLU A 85 17.90 -10.80 18.48
C GLU A 85 16.92 -10.76 19.67
N ALA A 86 15.64 -10.51 19.40
CA ALA A 86 14.63 -10.20 20.41
C ALA A 86 13.58 -11.31 20.62
N TYR A 87 13.46 -12.27 19.70
CA TYR A 87 12.41 -13.29 19.72
C TYR A 87 12.99 -14.70 19.59
N SER A 88 12.19 -15.71 19.97
CA SER A 88 12.55 -17.12 19.80
C SER A 88 12.32 -17.65 18.37
N GLY A 89 11.80 -16.81 17.48
CA GLY A 89 11.52 -17.13 16.08
C GLY A 89 10.33 -16.35 15.52
N ILE A 90 10.00 -16.59 14.25
CA ILE A 90 8.91 -15.91 13.53
C ILE A 90 7.56 -16.01 14.28
N PRO A 91 7.10 -17.18 14.76
CA PRO A 91 5.79 -17.27 15.41
C PRO A 91 5.65 -16.38 16.66
N ALA A 92 6.71 -16.24 17.46
CA ALA A 92 6.71 -15.40 18.65
C ALA A 92 6.67 -13.90 18.31
N PHE A 93 7.33 -13.50 17.22
CA PHE A 93 7.25 -12.14 16.71
C PHE A 93 5.85 -11.81 16.17
N GLU A 94 5.28 -12.71 15.36
CA GLU A 94 3.91 -12.56 14.83
C GLU A 94 2.87 -12.46 15.95
N GLU A 95 2.99 -13.27 17.01
CA GLU A 95 2.11 -13.19 18.18
C GLU A 95 2.23 -11.83 18.89
N ALA A 96 3.43 -11.27 18.96
CA ALA A 96 3.66 -10.00 19.63
C ALA A 96 3.12 -8.79 18.85
N ILE A 97 3.20 -8.80 17.52
CA ILE A 97 2.79 -7.66 16.67
C ILE A 97 1.37 -7.82 16.09
N GLY A 98 0.80 -9.02 16.12
CA GLY A 98 -0.53 -9.32 15.60
C GLY A 98 -0.61 -9.51 14.08
N TRP A 99 0.53 -9.52 13.37
CA TRP A 99 0.61 -9.63 11.91
C TRP A 99 1.32 -10.91 11.49
N LYS A 100 0.95 -11.44 10.32
CA LYS A 100 1.65 -12.55 9.66
C LYS A 100 2.72 -11.99 8.76
N VAL A 101 3.97 -12.37 9.01
CA VAL A 101 5.14 -11.87 8.30
C VAL A 101 5.88 -12.96 7.53
N GLU A 102 5.63 -14.23 7.86
CA GLU A 102 6.32 -15.35 7.22
C GLU A 102 6.25 -15.30 5.69
N GLU A 103 5.09 -14.99 5.12
CA GLU A 103 4.89 -15.03 3.66
C GLU A 103 5.81 -14.04 2.91
N PHE A 104 5.86 -12.77 3.33
CA PHE A 104 6.72 -11.78 2.68
C PHE A 104 8.19 -11.85 3.13
N LEU A 105 8.49 -12.54 4.24
CA LEU A 105 9.86 -12.89 4.61
C LEU A 105 10.39 -14.10 3.85
N GLN A 106 9.55 -14.91 3.21
CA GLN A 106 10.01 -15.97 2.31
C GLN A 106 10.23 -15.46 0.89
N ASP A 107 9.40 -14.49 0.45
CA ASP A 107 9.47 -13.87 -0.86
C ASP A 107 9.35 -12.34 -0.72
N THR A 108 10.50 -11.66 -0.66
CA THR A 108 10.57 -10.21 -0.43
C THR A 108 10.00 -9.41 -1.59
N ASP A 109 9.97 -9.99 -2.79
CA ASP A 109 9.46 -9.31 -4.00
C ASP A 109 7.93 -9.15 -3.94
N ARG A 110 7.26 -10.01 -3.15
CA ARG A 110 5.81 -9.98 -2.92
C ARG A 110 5.39 -9.11 -1.74
N LEU A 111 6.31 -8.44 -1.04
CA LEU A 111 5.98 -7.60 0.12
C LEU A 111 4.79 -6.68 -0.15
N TYR A 112 4.89 -5.86 -1.19
CA TYR A 112 3.86 -4.87 -1.52
C TYR A 112 2.57 -5.47 -2.10
N ASP A 113 2.59 -6.75 -2.51
CA ASP A 113 1.42 -7.47 -3.01
C ASP A 113 0.59 -8.08 -1.87
N ILE A 114 1.19 -8.27 -0.69
CA ILE A 114 0.59 -9.00 0.43
C ILE A 114 0.18 -8.04 1.56
N VAL A 115 0.99 -7.02 1.84
CA VAL A 115 0.77 -6.14 3.00
C VAL A 115 -0.06 -4.91 2.63
N ASN A 116 -0.96 -4.51 3.53
CA ASN A 116 -1.61 -3.20 3.52
C ASN A 116 -0.78 -2.17 4.31
N TRP A 117 -1.25 -0.93 4.39
CA TRP A 117 -0.54 0.12 5.12
C TRP A 117 -0.46 -0.15 6.62
N ASP A 118 -1.54 -0.60 7.26
CA ASP A 118 -1.52 -0.88 8.71
C ASP A 118 -0.48 -1.95 9.08
N CYS A 119 -0.42 -3.05 8.33
CA CYS A 119 0.58 -4.10 8.51
C CYS A 119 2.00 -3.56 8.32
N LEU A 120 2.25 -2.84 7.22
CA LEU A 120 3.57 -2.27 6.95
C LEU A 120 3.99 -1.30 8.06
N ARG A 121 3.06 -0.45 8.53
CA ARG A 121 3.29 0.52 9.59
C ARG A 121 3.67 -0.16 10.90
N ASP A 122 2.86 -1.10 11.34
CA ASP A 122 3.05 -1.76 12.63
C ASP A 122 4.33 -2.62 12.65
N VAL A 123 4.60 -3.34 11.54
CA VAL A 123 5.84 -4.11 11.39
C VAL A 123 7.05 -3.18 11.37
N ALA A 124 7.01 -2.07 10.62
CA ALA A 124 8.12 -1.12 10.57
C ALA A 124 8.43 -0.49 11.93
N PHE A 125 7.40 -0.07 12.67
CA PHE A 125 7.59 0.45 14.01
C PHE A 125 8.18 -0.58 14.97
N SER A 126 7.78 -1.85 14.87
CA SER A 126 8.32 -2.92 15.73
C SER A 126 9.84 -3.09 15.59
N VAL A 127 10.40 -2.77 14.42
CA VAL A 127 11.84 -2.87 14.12
C VAL A 127 12.55 -1.52 14.15
N GLY A 128 11.88 -0.45 14.58
CA GLY A 128 12.45 0.90 14.70
C GLY A 128 12.68 1.60 13.36
N ILE A 129 11.92 1.24 12.32
CA ILE A 129 12.00 1.84 10.98
C ILE A 129 10.83 2.82 10.79
N ASP A 130 11.11 3.95 10.15
CA ASP A 130 10.08 4.86 9.65
C ASP A 130 9.27 4.15 8.55
N PRO A 131 7.95 3.92 8.72
CA PRO A 131 7.15 3.20 7.76
C PRO A 131 7.07 3.89 6.40
N VAL A 132 7.17 5.23 6.35
CA VAL A 132 7.17 5.98 5.08
C VAL A 132 8.42 5.67 4.26
N ALA A 133 9.54 5.34 4.91
CA ALA A 133 10.77 4.95 4.23
C ALA A 133 10.64 3.66 3.41
N VAL A 134 9.70 2.80 3.76
CA VAL A 134 9.51 1.48 3.14
C VAL A 134 8.53 1.55 1.95
N LEU A 135 7.79 2.64 1.78
CA LEU A 135 6.84 2.79 0.68
C LEU A 135 7.56 2.75 -0.69
N PRO A 136 6.94 2.13 -1.71
CA PRO A 136 7.51 2.13 -3.05
C PRO A 136 7.56 3.56 -3.57
N ARG A 137 8.69 3.92 -4.18
CA ARG A 137 8.84 5.24 -4.77
C ARG A 137 7.90 5.41 -5.95
N GLU A 138 7.15 6.49 -5.95
CA GLU A 138 6.42 6.94 -7.14
C GLU A 138 7.46 7.28 -8.22
N THR A 139 7.51 6.49 -9.29
CA THR A 139 8.25 6.91 -10.49
C THR A 139 7.59 8.18 -11.01
N GLN A 140 8.36 9.27 -11.17
CA GLN A 140 7.92 10.62 -11.61
C GLN A 140 7.09 10.69 -12.92
N GLN A 141 6.78 9.56 -13.57
CA GLN A 141 5.82 9.46 -14.67
C GLN A 141 4.34 9.45 -14.23
N ALA A 142 4.03 9.32 -12.93
CA ALA A 142 2.66 9.31 -12.41
C ALA A 142 1.89 10.65 -12.56
N ASN A 143 2.59 11.74 -12.89
CA ASN A 143 1.97 13.07 -13.08
C ASN A 143 1.38 13.31 -14.47
N LYS A 144 1.21 12.27 -15.30
CA LYS A 144 0.31 12.39 -16.45
C LYS A 144 -1.10 12.06 -15.94
N PRO A 145 -2.07 12.99 -15.98
CA PRO A 145 -3.45 12.61 -15.76
C PRO A 145 -3.77 11.44 -16.69
N TRP A 146 -4.53 10.47 -16.20
CA TRP A 146 -5.01 9.37 -17.00
C TRP A 146 -5.70 9.93 -18.27
N ASP A 147 -4.98 9.90 -19.39
CA ASP A 147 -5.58 10.07 -20.71
C ASP A 147 -6.29 8.75 -21.00
N ALA A 148 -7.60 8.71 -20.81
CA ALA A 148 -8.39 7.57 -21.24
C ALA A 148 -8.02 7.24 -22.71
N PRO A 149 -7.76 5.98 -23.07
CA PRO A 149 -7.50 5.61 -24.46
C PRO A 149 -8.69 6.05 -25.33
N ASP A 150 -8.42 6.70 -26.47
CA ASP A 150 -9.43 7.23 -27.41
C ASP A 150 -10.47 6.17 -27.87
N ASP A 151 -10.17 4.89 -27.66
CA ASP A 151 -10.99 3.74 -28.03
C ASP A 151 -12.17 3.49 -27.06
N TYR A 152 -12.30 4.27 -25.98
CA TYR A 152 -13.29 4.07 -24.90
C TYR A 152 -14.52 5.01 -24.95
N LEU A 153 -14.72 5.78 -26.02
CA LEU A 153 -16.00 6.45 -26.23
C LEU A 153 -17.01 5.46 -26.84
N PRO A 154 -18.17 5.21 -26.22
CA PRO A 154 -19.21 4.39 -26.84
C PRO A 154 -19.65 5.06 -28.15
N ARG A 155 -19.58 4.31 -29.25
CA ARG A 155 -20.13 4.72 -30.55
C ARG A 155 -21.66 4.81 -30.51
#